data_AF-A0A4S8N2T5-F1
#
_entry.id   AF-A0A4S8N2T5-F1
#
_cell.length_a   1.000
_cell.length_b   1.000
_cell.length_c   1.000
_cell.angle_alpha   90.00
_cell.angle_beta   90.00
_cell.angle_gamma   90.00
#
_symmetry.space_group_name_H-M   'P 1'
#
loop_
_entity.id
_entity.type
_entity.pdbx_description
1 polymer ?
#
loop_
_entity_poly.entity_id
_entity_poly.type
_entity_poly.pdbx_seq_one_letter_code
_entity_poly.pdbx_strand_id
1 'polypeptide(L)'
;MRFFPSASWLRRTLDRLPVWARPEWIVTMTAALVVVAGLAVPLAVADDRDDLENKQDQVQGQINSVQDDIEEASGQVAAISRRLARVRDKLRTARDRLATAQGELADARAVSSRLATQLTKAEERLEVAREKLAQARIDVADQRDEGRDTIIRRATGGNAQLDLIAAYAQGETMEDLLVSQSSAKVITGRQQQTLDSLVEAEEILAEHRAEVRSARDEVADAKTAADDNVRTVARLVRHIAAGKNRVAAL
;
A
#
# COMPACT_ATOMS: atom_id res chain seq x y z
N MET A 1 2.89 -9.42 53.86
CA MET A 1 1.81 -8.42 53.96
C MET A 1 1.72 -7.62 52.67
N ARG A 2 0.79 -7.95 51.77
CA ARG A 2 0.26 -7.03 50.75
C ARG A 2 -1.19 -7.40 50.49
N PHE A 3 -2.05 -6.41 50.75
CA PHE A 3 -3.50 -6.40 50.59
C PHE A 3 -3.89 -6.51 49.11
N PHE A 4 -4.86 -7.38 48.80
CA PHE A 4 -5.62 -7.33 47.54
C PHE A 4 -6.98 -6.68 47.84
N PRO A 5 -7.35 -5.56 47.20
CA PRO A 5 -8.70 -5.03 47.27
C PRO A 5 -9.63 -5.80 46.33
N SER A 6 -10.72 -6.30 46.88
CA SER A 6 -11.83 -6.93 46.16
C SER A 6 -12.60 -5.89 45.34
N ALA A 7 -12.49 -5.97 44.02
CA ALA A 7 -13.31 -5.17 43.11
C ALA A 7 -14.64 -5.89 42.84
N SER A 8 -15.70 -5.44 43.51
CA SER A 8 -17.09 -5.93 43.49
C SER A 8 -17.92 -5.45 42.28
N TRP A 9 -17.30 -5.15 41.15
CA TRP A 9 -17.98 -4.49 40.01
C TRP A 9 -18.46 -5.41 38.88
N LEU A 10 -18.29 -6.73 38.98
CA LEU A 10 -18.73 -7.71 37.98
C LEU A 10 -20.22 -8.11 38.10
N ARG A 11 -21.08 -7.24 38.62
CA ARG A 11 -22.53 -7.44 38.65
C ARG A 11 -23.28 -6.17 38.27
N ARG A 12 -23.23 -5.80 37.00
CA ARG A 12 -24.30 -5.09 36.26
C ARG A 12 -23.78 -4.76 34.88
N THR A 13 -24.26 -5.51 33.88
CA THR A 13 -24.46 -5.14 32.47
C THR A 13 -24.66 -6.42 31.65
N LEU A 14 -25.67 -7.21 32.02
CA LEU A 14 -26.24 -8.24 31.14
C LEU A 14 -27.77 -8.06 31.02
N ASP A 15 -28.24 -6.82 31.16
CA ASP A 15 -29.56 -6.42 30.68
C ASP A 15 -29.36 -5.37 29.60
N ARG A 16 -29.93 -5.67 28.42
CA ARG A 16 -29.87 -4.93 27.14
C ARG A 16 -28.90 -5.49 26.10
N LEU A 17 -29.22 -6.69 25.63
CA LEU A 17 -29.01 -7.07 24.23
C LEU A 17 -30.31 -7.67 23.66
N PRO A 18 -30.63 -7.41 22.37
CA PRO A 18 -31.95 -7.63 21.77
C PRO A 18 -32.30 -9.12 21.54
N VAL A 19 -33.61 -9.41 21.58
CA VAL A 19 -34.26 -10.72 21.73
C VAL A 19 -34.08 -11.69 20.53
N TRP A 20 -33.32 -11.35 19.49
CA TRP A 20 -33.25 -12.16 18.26
C TRP A 20 -32.15 -13.25 18.23
N ALA A 21 -31.43 -13.48 19.34
CA ALA A 21 -30.27 -14.40 19.38
C ALA A 21 -30.37 -15.55 20.40
N ARG A 22 -31.56 -16.12 20.61
CA ARG A 22 -31.70 -17.42 21.29
C ARG A 22 -32.54 -18.37 20.41
N PRO A 23 -32.01 -19.52 19.95
CA PRO A 23 -32.74 -20.44 19.09
C PRO A 23 -33.58 -21.46 19.90
N GLU A 24 -34.16 -21.06 21.03
CA GLU A 24 -34.92 -21.96 21.92
C GLU A 24 -36.45 -21.85 21.78
N TRP A 25 -36.95 -21.10 20.81
CA TRP A 25 -38.38 -20.82 20.63
C TRP A 25 -38.97 -21.43 19.35
N ILE A 26 -38.35 -22.48 18.79
CA ILE A 26 -38.91 -23.26 17.66
C ILE A 26 -39.26 -24.71 18.06
N VAL A 27 -38.95 -25.17 19.29
CA VAL A 27 -39.22 -26.57 19.70
C VAL A 27 -40.45 -26.71 20.64
N THR A 28 -41.14 -25.64 21.01
CA THR A 28 -42.29 -25.70 21.94
C THR A 28 -43.59 -25.18 21.34
N MET A 29 -43.90 -25.48 20.08
CA MET A 29 -45.20 -25.13 19.50
C MET A 29 -45.81 -26.25 18.64
N THR A 30 -45.82 -27.47 19.15
CA THR A 30 -46.78 -28.54 18.75
C THR A 30 -46.88 -29.59 19.86
N ALA A 31 -47.27 -29.16 21.06
CA ALA A 31 -47.96 -30.03 22.01
C ALA A 31 -49.45 -29.68 21.96
N ALA A 32 -50.04 -29.79 20.77
CA ALA A 32 -51.48 -29.68 20.58
C ALA A 32 -52.12 -30.99 21.06
N LEU A 33 -52.68 -30.95 22.27
CA LEU A 33 -53.98 -31.54 22.62
C LEU A 33 -54.42 -32.74 21.76
N VAL A 34 -53.82 -33.90 21.97
CA VAL A 34 -54.56 -35.17 21.79
C VAL A 34 -55.22 -35.45 23.14
N VAL A 35 -56.40 -34.87 23.34
CA VAL A 35 -57.33 -35.30 24.38
C VAL A 35 -57.71 -36.73 24.03
N VAL A 36 -57.25 -37.68 24.83
CA VAL A 36 -57.83 -39.03 24.89
C VAL A 36 -59.22 -38.88 25.53
N ALA A 37 -60.20 -38.44 24.76
CA ALA A 37 -61.62 -38.55 25.08
C ALA A 37 -62.12 -39.85 24.45
N GLY A 38 -62.03 -40.96 25.19
CA GLY A 38 -62.42 -42.25 24.62
C GLY A 38 -62.66 -43.41 25.58
N LEU A 39 -62.71 -43.24 26.90
CA LEU A 39 -63.09 -44.33 27.82
C LEU A 39 -63.95 -43.83 28.99
N ALA A 40 -65.18 -43.40 28.69
CA ALA A 40 -66.30 -43.41 29.62
C ALA A 40 -67.62 -43.34 28.82
N VAL A 41 -68.08 -44.49 28.33
CA VAL A 41 -69.43 -44.65 27.78
C VAL A 41 -70.31 -45.29 28.86
N PRO A 42 -71.43 -44.67 29.29
CA PRO A 42 -72.50 -45.41 29.94
C PRO A 42 -73.12 -46.33 28.88
N LEU A 43 -73.20 -47.63 29.18
CA LEU A 43 -73.85 -48.64 28.34
C LEU A 43 -75.30 -48.22 28.05
N ALA A 44 -75.51 -47.65 26.86
CA ALA A 44 -76.83 -47.40 26.29
C ALA A 44 -76.91 -48.13 24.94
N VAL A 45 -78.06 -48.77 24.78
CA VAL A 45 -78.51 -49.71 23.75
C VAL A 45 -78.12 -49.30 22.32
N ALA A 46 -77.69 -50.31 21.55
CA ALA A 46 -77.41 -50.25 20.13
C ALA A 46 -78.66 -49.97 19.30
N ASP A 47 -78.58 -48.98 18.40
CA ASP A 47 -79.20 -49.05 17.06
C ASP A 47 -78.62 -48.00 16.09
N ASP A 48 -77.29 -47.91 15.93
CA ASP A 48 -76.69 -47.07 14.87
C ASP A 48 -75.28 -47.59 14.51
N ARG A 49 -75.20 -48.67 13.72
CA ARG A 49 -73.92 -49.10 13.10
C ARG A 49 -73.37 -48.03 12.15
N ASP A 50 -74.27 -47.33 11.46
CA ASP A 50 -73.92 -46.30 10.48
C ASP A 50 -73.22 -45.10 11.13
N ASP A 51 -73.57 -44.75 12.38
CA ASP A 51 -72.95 -43.61 13.09
C ASP A 51 -71.54 -43.92 13.63
N LEU A 52 -71.22 -45.21 13.83
CA LEU A 52 -69.86 -45.66 14.16
C LEU A 52 -68.95 -45.70 12.93
N GLU A 53 -69.48 -46.14 11.79
CA GLU A 53 -68.76 -46.16 10.50
C GLU A 53 -68.42 -44.72 10.06
N ASN A 54 -69.37 -43.79 10.17
CA ASN A 54 -69.14 -42.36 9.88
C ASN A 54 -68.05 -41.74 10.78
N LYS A 55 -68.03 -42.07 12.08
CA LYS A 55 -66.98 -41.59 13.01
C LYS A 55 -65.61 -42.18 12.68
N GLN A 56 -65.56 -43.45 12.28
CA GLN A 56 -64.32 -44.10 11.87
C GLN A 56 -63.75 -43.44 10.61
N ASP A 57 -64.58 -43.19 9.59
CA ASP A 57 -64.16 -42.51 8.37
C ASP A 57 -63.70 -41.07 8.65
N GLN A 58 -64.38 -40.36 9.55
CA GLN A 58 -63.98 -39.02 9.96
C GLN A 58 -62.61 -39.00 10.67
N VAL A 59 -62.35 -39.97 11.56
CA VAL A 59 -61.05 -40.11 12.25
C VAL A 59 -59.96 -40.50 11.26
N GLN A 60 -60.23 -41.42 10.33
CA GLN A 60 -59.27 -41.81 9.31
C GLN A 60 -58.93 -40.63 8.39
N GLY A 61 -59.92 -39.82 8.00
CA GLY A 61 -59.71 -38.59 7.25
C GLY A 61 -58.85 -37.57 8.01
N GLN A 62 -59.07 -37.40 9.32
CA GLN A 62 -58.23 -36.53 10.15
C GLN A 62 -56.78 -37.04 10.28
N ILE A 63 -56.59 -38.36 10.43
CA ILE A 63 -55.25 -38.96 10.49
C ILE A 63 -54.50 -38.73 9.18
N ASN A 64 -55.16 -38.95 8.04
CA ASN A 64 -54.55 -38.73 6.73
C ASN A 64 -54.19 -37.25 6.53
N SER A 65 -55.10 -36.33 6.89
CA SER A 65 -54.82 -34.89 6.84
C SER A 65 -53.63 -34.48 7.71
N VAL A 66 -53.52 -35.06 8.92
CA VAL A 66 -52.38 -34.79 9.81
C VAL A 66 -51.08 -35.37 9.26
N GLN A 67 -51.12 -36.54 8.61
CA GLN A 67 -49.93 -37.08 7.92
C GLN A 67 -49.48 -36.15 6.80
N ASP A 68 -50.40 -35.69 5.95
CA ASP A 68 -50.10 -34.75 4.87
C ASP A 68 -49.49 -33.44 5.40
N ASP A 69 -50.06 -32.87 6.48
CA ASP A 69 -49.54 -31.67 7.14
C ASP A 69 -48.12 -31.88 7.70
N ILE A 70 -47.83 -33.05 8.28
CA ILE A 70 -46.50 -33.41 8.81
C ILE A 70 -45.50 -33.56 7.67
N GLU A 71 -45.88 -34.20 6.57
CA GLU A 71 -45.03 -34.34 5.38
C GLU A 71 -44.71 -32.97 4.77
N GLU A 72 -45.70 -32.08 4.65
CA GLU A 72 -45.48 -30.73 4.16
C GLU A 72 -44.55 -29.94 5.09
N ALA A 73 -44.81 -29.96 6.40
CA ALA A 73 -43.97 -29.29 7.39
C ALA A 73 -42.52 -29.81 7.36
N SER A 74 -42.34 -31.13 7.24
CA SER A 74 -41.01 -31.75 7.10
C SER A 74 -40.30 -31.28 5.82
N GLY A 75 -41.03 -31.18 4.71
CA GLY A 75 -40.54 -30.62 3.44
C GLY A 75 -40.09 -29.17 3.58
N GLN A 76 -40.89 -28.34 4.26
CA GLN A 76 -40.57 -26.93 4.53
C GLN A 76 -39.31 -26.80 5.41
N VAL A 77 -39.19 -27.58 6.48
CA VAL A 77 -38.01 -27.61 7.36
C VAL A 77 -36.75 -28.01 6.57
N ALA A 78 -36.85 -29.02 5.71
CA ALA A 78 -35.73 -29.43 4.84
C ALA A 78 -35.34 -28.34 3.84
N ALA A 79 -36.31 -27.58 3.30
CA ALA A 79 -36.04 -26.46 2.40
C ALA A 79 -35.35 -25.29 3.13
N ILE A 80 -35.82 -24.94 4.33
CA ILE A 80 -35.22 -23.89 5.17
C ILE A 80 -33.80 -24.28 5.58
N SER A 81 -33.58 -25.52 6.01
CA SER A 81 -32.25 -26.02 6.39
C SER A 81 -31.25 -25.92 5.24
N ARG A 82 -31.67 -26.30 4.01
CA ARG A 82 -30.85 -26.12 2.80
C ARG A 82 -30.57 -24.65 2.49
N ARG A 83 -31.54 -23.75 2.68
CA ARG A 83 -31.35 -22.31 2.49
C ARG A 83 -30.37 -21.74 3.52
N LEU A 84 -30.48 -22.13 4.78
CA LEU A 84 -29.58 -21.72 5.85
C LEU A 84 -28.15 -22.19 5.61
N ALA A 85 -27.95 -23.45 5.19
CA ALA A 85 -26.64 -23.97 4.83
C ALA A 85 -25.99 -23.11 3.72
N ARG A 86 -26.74 -22.79 2.66
CA ARG A 86 -26.26 -21.92 1.58
C ARG A 86 -25.90 -20.51 2.06
N VAL A 87 -26.67 -19.93 2.97
CA VAL A 87 -26.35 -18.59 3.54
C VAL A 87 -25.09 -18.65 4.39
N ARG A 88 -24.90 -19.71 5.20
CA ARG A 88 -23.67 -19.93 5.98
C ARG A 88 -22.44 -20.04 5.10
N ASP A 89 -22.53 -20.78 4.00
CA ASP A 89 -21.44 -20.91 3.04
C ASP A 89 -21.11 -19.59 2.33
N LYS A 90 -22.14 -18.82 1.94
CA LYS A 90 -21.96 -17.47 1.39
C LYS A 90 -21.29 -16.54 2.39
N LEU A 91 -21.71 -16.58 3.65
CA LEU A 91 -21.14 -15.77 4.73
C LEU A 91 -19.67 -16.14 4.99
N ARG A 92 -19.34 -17.43 5.03
CA ARG A 92 -17.94 -17.91 5.14
C ARG A 92 -17.09 -17.38 3.99
N THR A 93 -17.54 -17.60 2.75
CA THR A 93 -16.84 -17.12 1.55
C THR A 93 -16.65 -15.60 1.55
N ALA A 94 -17.67 -14.86 1.99
CA ALA A 94 -17.60 -13.40 2.04
C ALA A 94 -16.60 -12.91 3.11
N ARG A 95 -16.54 -13.58 4.28
CA ARG A 95 -15.55 -13.31 5.32
C ARG A 95 -14.13 -13.62 4.86
N ASP A 96 -13.92 -14.75 4.19
CA ASP A 96 -12.60 -15.13 3.68
C ASP A 96 -12.09 -14.09 2.67
N ARG A 97 -12.93 -13.67 1.71
CA ARG A 97 -12.59 -12.60 0.76
C ARG A 97 -12.28 -11.27 1.43
N LEU A 98 -13.01 -10.93 2.49
CA LEU A 98 -12.75 -9.71 3.27
C LEU A 98 -11.39 -9.78 3.96
N ALA A 99 -11.06 -10.92 4.57
CA ALA A 99 -9.76 -11.15 5.21
C ALA A 99 -8.61 -11.05 4.20
N THR A 100 -8.75 -11.67 3.02
CA THR A 100 -7.75 -11.54 1.93
C THR A 100 -7.55 -10.09 1.52
N ALA A 101 -8.63 -9.34 1.26
CA ALA A 101 -8.51 -7.93 0.86
C ALA A 101 -7.89 -7.06 1.97
N GLN A 102 -8.14 -7.37 3.24
CA GLN A 102 -7.50 -6.70 4.37
C GLN A 102 -6.00 -7.00 4.44
N GLY A 103 -5.59 -8.24 4.14
CA GLY A 103 -4.18 -8.62 4.00
C GLY A 103 -3.49 -7.84 2.88
N GLU A 104 -4.08 -7.84 1.69
CA GLU A 104 -3.57 -7.07 0.54
C GLU A 104 -3.46 -5.58 0.85
N LEU A 105 -4.40 -5.00 1.61
CA LEU A 105 -4.32 -3.61 2.04
C LEU A 105 -3.16 -3.37 3.02
N ALA A 106 -2.88 -4.30 3.91
CA ALA A 106 -1.75 -4.20 4.82
C ALA A 106 -0.43 -4.22 4.04
N ASP A 107 -0.31 -5.13 3.07
CA ASP A 107 0.87 -5.23 2.21
C ASP A 107 1.06 -3.97 1.36
N ALA A 108 -0.01 -3.45 0.74
CA ALA A 108 0.04 -2.21 -0.03
C ALA A 108 0.44 -0.99 0.81
N ARG A 109 0.06 -0.96 2.11
CA ARG A 109 0.53 0.07 3.05
C ARG A 109 2.01 -0.08 3.39
N ALA A 110 2.50 -1.31 3.56
CA ALA A 110 3.92 -1.55 3.76
C ALA A 110 4.74 -1.12 2.53
N VAL A 111 4.26 -1.40 1.32
CA VAL A 111 4.83 -0.88 0.08
C VAL A 111 4.80 0.65 0.06
N SER A 112 3.70 1.27 0.47
CA SER A 112 3.60 2.74 0.57
C SER A 112 4.70 3.35 1.44
N SER A 113 4.99 2.73 2.59
CA SER A 113 6.04 3.21 3.49
C SER A 113 7.43 3.08 2.84
N ARG A 114 7.69 1.99 2.12
CA ARG A 114 8.96 1.81 1.40
C ARG A 114 9.12 2.81 0.27
N LEU A 115 8.06 3.05 -0.50
CA LEU A 115 8.05 4.05 -1.57
C LEU A 115 8.26 5.46 -1.05
N ALA A 116 7.68 5.81 0.10
CA ALA A 116 7.94 7.09 0.75
C ALA A 116 9.43 7.26 1.10
N THR A 117 10.05 6.24 1.69
CA THR A 117 11.50 6.27 1.97
C THR A 117 12.34 6.36 0.69
N GLN A 118 11.96 5.65 -0.37
CA GLN A 118 12.65 5.73 -1.66
C GLN A 118 12.55 7.13 -2.27
N LEU A 119 11.37 7.74 -2.23
CA LEU A 119 11.16 9.10 -2.71
C LEU A 119 12.03 10.11 -1.94
N THR A 120 12.04 10.05 -0.62
CA THR A 120 12.91 10.93 0.20
C THR A 120 14.38 10.76 -0.18
N LYS A 121 14.86 9.52 -0.32
CA LYS A 121 16.26 9.27 -0.74
C LYS A 121 16.56 9.78 -2.14
N ALA A 122 15.62 9.66 -3.08
CA ALA A 122 15.77 10.18 -4.44
C ALA A 122 15.82 11.73 -4.44
N GLU A 123 15.00 12.37 -3.61
CA GLU A 123 14.99 13.82 -3.43
C GLU A 123 16.30 14.32 -2.80
N GLU A 124 16.81 13.64 -1.77
CA GLU A 124 18.12 13.92 -1.16
C GLU A 124 19.26 13.79 -2.18
N ARG A 125 19.28 12.71 -2.99
CA ARG A 125 20.28 12.55 -4.05
C ARG A 125 20.22 13.66 -5.09
N LEU A 126 19.01 14.08 -5.47
CA LEU A 126 18.82 15.18 -6.40
C LEU A 126 19.33 16.50 -5.82
N GLU A 127 19.14 16.76 -4.54
CA GLU A 127 19.69 17.93 -3.86
C GLU A 127 21.22 17.91 -3.89
N VAL A 128 21.85 16.81 -3.44
CA VAL A 128 23.32 16.65 -3.47
C VAL A 128 23.87 16.80 -4.89
N ALA A 129 23.23 16.21 -5.90
CA ALA A 129 23.66 16.35 -7.29
C ALA A 129 23.58 17.80 -7.78
N ARG A 130 22.56 18.57 -7.35
CA ARG A 130 22.44 19.99 -7.69
C ARG A 130 23.51 20.83 -7.02
N GLU A 131 23.86 20.54 -5.78
CA GLU A 131 24.95 21.22 -5.07
C GLU A 131 26.30 20.97 -5.76
N LYS A 132 26.62 19.72 -6.08
CA LYS A 132 27.83 19.36 -6.86
C LYS A 132 27.86 20.07 -8.21
N LEU A 133 26.74 20.11 -8.93
CA LEU A 133 26.62 20.82 -10.19
C LEU A 133 26.83 22.34 -10.01
N ALA A 134 26.34 22.93 -8.92
CA ALA A 134 26.56 24.34 -8.63
C ALA A 134 28.04 24.62 -8.37
N GLN A 135 28.71 23.77 -7.57
CA GLN A 135 30.13 23.90 -7.30
C GLN A 135 30.97 23.76 -8.57
N ALA A 136 30.73 22.72 -9.38
CA ALA A 136 31.47 22.52 -10.62
C ALA A 136 31.30 23.68 -11.63
N ARG A 137 30.18 24.40 -11.59
CA ARG A 137 30.00 25.62 -12.40
C ARG A 137 30.88 26.77 -11.93
N ILE A 138 31.08 26.90 -10.62
CA ILE A 138 31.99 27.89 -10.04
C ILE A 138 33.41 27.54 -10.44
N ASP A 139 33.82 26.28 -10.25
CA ASP A 139 35.18 25.82 -10.57
C ASP A 139 35.52 26.04 -12.06
N VAL A 140 34.59 25.74 -12.98
CA VAL A 140 34.79 26.02 -14.42
C VAL A 140 34.85 27.53 -14.70
N ALA A 141 34.08 28.37 -13.99
CA ALA A 141 34.15 29.81 -14.16
C ALA A 141 35.50 30.36 -13.70
N ASP A 142 35.99 29.91 -12.54
CA ASP A 142 37.28 30.31 -11.99
C ASP A 142 38.43 29.90 -12.93
N GLN A 143 38.40 28.67 -13.45
CA GLN A 143 39.38 28.18 -14.44
C GLN A 143 39.38 29.02 -15.74
N ARG A 144 38.20 29.45 -16.20
CA ARG A 144 38.07 30.31 -17.38
C ARG A 144 38.64 31.70 -17.13
N ASP A 145 38.41 32.26 -15.95
CA ASP A 145 38.94 33.57 -15.58
C ASP A 145 40.47 33.51 -15.42
N GLU A 146 41.02 32.47 -14.80
CA GLU A 146 42.48 32.24 -14.73
C GLU A 146 43.13 32.09 -16.12
N GLY A 147 42.48 31.33 -17.01
CA GLY A 147 42.89 31.19 -18.40
C GLY A 147 42.89 32.52 -19.14
N ARG A 148 41.83 33.32 -18.98
CA ARG A 148 41.70 34.65 -19.58
C ARG A 148 42.75 35.62 -19.05
N ASP A 149 42.97 35.67 -17.75
CA ASP A 149 44.00 36.53 -17.13
C ASP A 149 45.41 36.15 -17.60
N THR A 150 45.66 34.86 -17.81
CA THR A 150 46.93 34.37 -18.37
C THR A 150 47.11 34.84 -19.81
N ILE A 151 46.06 34.80 -20.64
CA ILE A 151 46.09 35.33 -22.01
C ILE A 151 46.30 36.84 -22.02
N ILE A 152 45.57 37.59 -21.18
CA ILE A 152 45.69 39.05 -21.09
C ILE A 152 47.10 39.43 -20.66
N ARG A 153 47.63 38.83 -19.59
CA ARG A 153 49.00 39.07 -19.11
C ARG A 153 50.05 38.79 -20.19
N ARG A 154 49.83 37.78 -21.03
CA ARG A 154 50.71 37.49 -22.17
C ARG A 154 50.60 38.54 -23.28
N ALA A 155 49.39 39.00 -23.58
CA ALA A 155 49.14 40.00 -24.61
C ALA A 155 49.67 41.40 -24.21
N THR A 156 49.63 41.74 -22.92
CA THR A 156 50.02 43.07 -22.41
C THR A 156 51.43 43.11 -21.81
N GLY A 157 51.97 41.99 -21.34
CA GLY A 157 53.19 41.91 -20.52
C GLY A 157 54.53 41.90 -21.26
N GLY A 158 54.58 42.32 -22.53
CA GLY A 158 55.81 42.27 -23.33
C GLY A 158 56.05 40.87 -23.91
N ASN A 159 56.37 40.81 -25.19
CA ASN A 159 56.60 39.55 -25.88
C ASN A 159 57.97 39.02 -25.43
N ALA A 160 58.02 37.97 -24.61
CA ALA A 160 59.29 37.40 -24.12
C ALA A 160 60.28 37.07 -25.25
N GLN A 161 59.78 36.81 -26.45
CA GLN A 161 60.59 36.59 -27.65
C GLN A 161 61.17 37.89 -28.23
N LEU A 162 60.47 39.01 -28.12
CA LEU A 162 61.01 40.34 -28.43
C LEU A 162 62.04 40.78 -27.38
N ASP A 163 61.82 40.45 -26.10
CA ASP A 163 62.81 40.70 -25.05
C ASP A 163 64.09 39.88 -25.27
N LEU A 164 63.97 38.61 -25.71
CA LEU A 164 65.10 37.77 -26.13
C LEU A 164 65.87 38.35 -27.32
N ILE A 165 65.16 38.90 -28.31
CA ILE A 165 65.77 39.54 -29.48
C ILE A 165 66.46 40.86 -29.07
N ALA A 166 65.87 41.62 -28.14
CA ALA A 166 66.46 42.83 -27.57
C ALA A 166 67.71 42.53 -26.73
N ALA A 167 67.67 41.50 -25.88
CA ALA A 167 68.79 40.97 -25.10
C ALA A 167 69.97 40.54 -25.99
N TYR A 168 69.68 39.80 -27.07
CA TYR A 168 70.68 39.39 -28.05
C TYR A 168 71.29 40.60 -28.78
N ALA A 169 70.49 41.61 -29.12
CA ALA A 169 70.96 42.84 -29.75
C ALA A 169 71.75 43.75 -28.80
N GLN A 170 71.52 43.67 -27.48
CA GLN A 170 72.25 44.42 -26.45
C GLN A 170 73.50 43.70 -25.91
N GLY A 171 73.74 42.45 -26.32
CA GLY A 171 74.94 41.70 -25.97
C GLY A 171 74.89 41.03 -24.60
N GLU A 172 73.71 40.61 -24.13
CA GLU A 172 73.56 39.80 -22.92
C GLU A 172 74.25 38.42 -23.05
N THR A 173 74.57 37.82 -21.91
CA THR A 173 75.48 36.67 -21.80
C THR A 173 74.79 35.35 -22.16
N MET A 174 75.57 34.32 -22.53
CA MET A 174 75.05 32.96 -22.82
C MET A 174 74.22 32.38 -21.66
N GLU A 175 74.47 32.84 -20.43
CA GLU A 175 73.77 32.44 -19.20
C GLU A 175 72.34 33.00 -19.15
N ASP A 176 72.13 34.25 -19.59
CA ASP A 176 70.80 34.88 -19.70
C ASP A 176 69.91 34.16 -20.73
N LEU A 177 70.53 33.66 -21.81
CA LEU A 177 69.85 32.91 -22.86
C LEU A 177 69.34 31.55 -22.38
N LEU A 178 70.11 30.86 -21.53
CA LEU A 178 69.70 29.59 -20.90
C LEU A 178 68.60 29.80 -19.86
N VAL A 179 68.69 30.88 -19.06
CA VAL A 179 67.64 31.27 -18.12
C VAL A 179 66.32 31.53 -18.86
N SER A 180 66.38 32.32 -19.95
CA SER A 180 65.22 32.63 -20.78
C SER A 180 64.61 31.39 -21.45
N GLN A 181 65.43 30.48 -21.98
CA GLN A 181 64.94 29.24 -22.58
C GLN A 181 64.28 28.31 -21.55
N SER A 182 64.80 28.26 -20.31
CA SER A 182 64.16 27.53 -19.20
C SER A 182 62.81 28.16 -18.82
N SER A 183 62.75 29.48 -18.75
CA SER A 183 61.51 30.22 -18.42
C SER A 183 60.44 30.01 -19.48
N ALA A 184 60.80 30.04 -20.77
CA ALA A 184 59.87 29.74 -21.86
C ALA A 184 59.27 28.33 -21.73
N LYS A 185 60.09 27.33 -21.37
CA LYS A 185 59.63 25.94 -21.18
C LYS A 185 58.69 25.81 -19.98
N VAL A 186 58.98 26.47 -18.87
CA VAL A 186 58.10 26.51 -17.68
C VAL A 186 56.77 27.20 -18.00
N ILE A 187 56.79 28.30 -18.74
CA ILE A 187 55.58 29.03 -19.17
C ILE A 187 54.71 28.16 -20.07
N THR A 188 55.31 27.45 -21.04
CA THR A 188 54.57 26.58 -21.97
C THR A 188 53.99 25.36 -21.24
N GLY A 189 54.74 24.77 -20.30
CA GLY A 189 54.25 23.67 -19.46
C GLY A 189 53.07 24.08 -18.58
N ARG A 190 53.12 25.29 -17.99
CA ARG A 190 52.00 25.83 -17.20
C ARG A 190 50.76 26.11 -18.07
N GLN A 191 50.94 26.53 -19.32
CA GLN A 191 49.83 26.74 -20.27
C GLN A 191 49.12 25.44 -20.62
N GLN A 192 49.89 24.39 -20.89
CA GLN A 192 49.30 23.07 -21.14
C GLN A 192 48.52 22.59 -19.92
N GLN A 193 49.11 22.73 -18.73
CA GLN A 193 48.45 22.36 -17.48
C GLN A 193 47.13 23.12 -17.26
N THR A 194 47.07 24.44 -17.51
CA THR A 194 45.81 25.21 -17.36
C THR A 194 44.73 24.76 -18.35
N LEU A 195 45.10 24.46 -19.61
CA LEU A 195 44.15 23.96 -20.60
C LEU A 195 43.63 22.57 -20.22
N ASP A 196 44.53 21.68 -19.79
CA ASP A 196 44.18 20.33 -19.35
C ASP A 196 43.24 20.40 -18.13
N SER A 197 43.52 21.27 -17.16
CA SER A 197 42.66 21.47 -15.98
C SER A 197 41.28 22.06 -16.32
N LEU A 198 41.18 22.98 -17.30
CA LEU A 198 39.88 23.47 -17.76
C LEU A 198 39.07 22.36 -18.44
N VAL A 199 39.71 21.55 -19.29
CA VAL A 199 39.04 20.41 -19.95
C VAL A 199 38.53 19.42 -18.90
N GLU A 200 39.36 19.06 -17.92
CA GLU A 200 38.97 18.19 -16.80
C GLU A 200 37.78 18.77 -16.03
N ALA A 201 37.79 20.07 -15.71
CA ALA A 201 36.68 20.73 -15.03
C ALA A 201 35.39 20.73 -15.87
N GLU A 202 35.49 20.91 -17.19
CA GLU A 202 34.33 20.84 -18.09
C GLU A 202 33.76 19.41 -18.21
N GLU A 203 34.62 18.39 -18.18
CA GLU A 203 34.21 16.98 -18.13
C GLU A 203 33.48 16.66 -16.83
N ILE A 204 34.03 17.06 -15.68
CA ILE A 204 33.38 16.91 -14.36
C ILE A 204 32.02 17.64 -14.33
N LEU A 205 31.96 18.85 -14.91
CA LEU A 205 30.71 19.59 -15.03
C LEU A 205 29.67 18.85 -15.91
N ALA A 206 30.11 18.22 -17.00
CA ALA A 206 29.24 17.41 -17.84
C ALA A 206 28.73 16.16 -17.12
N GLU A 207 29.58 15.51 -16.34
CA GLU A 207 29.22 14.38 -15.46
C GLU A 207 28.16 14.80 -14.44
N HIS A 208 28.37 15.87 -13.67
CA HIS A 208 27.38 16.34 -12.70
C HIS A 208 26.06 16.77 -13.35
N ARG A 209 26.08 17.30 -14.58
CA ARG A 209 24.83 17.56 -15.33
C ARG A 209 24.09 16.26 -15.64
N ALA A 210 24.81 15.19 -15.96
CA ALA A 210 24.22 13.87 -16.18
C ALA A 210 23.68 13.27 -14.87
N GLU A 211 24.42 13.38 -13.77
CA GLU A 211 23.96 12.96 -12.44
C GLU A 211 22.65 13.67 -12.05
N VAL A 212 22.55 14.99 -12.25
CA VAL A 212 21.30 15.73 -11.95
C VAL A 212 20.13 15.26 -12.83
N ARG A 213 20.38 14.92 -14.10
CA ARG A 213 19.32 14.35 -14.96
C ARG A 213 18.87 12.99 -14.42
N SER A 214 19.81 12.08 -14.17
CA SER A 214 19.52 10.76 -13.60
C SER A 214 18.75 10.86 -12.28
N ALA A 215 19.17 11.74 -11.37
CA ALA A 215 18.50 11.94 -10.09
C ALA A 215 17.09 12.53 -10.24
N ARG A 216 16.83 13.37 -11.26
CA ARG A 216 15.48 13.85 -11.58
C ARG A 216 14.59 12.71 -12.07
N ASP A 217 15.13 11.85 -12.92
CA ASP A 217 14.42 10.70 -13.46
C ASP A 217 14.07 9.71 -12.32
N GLU A 218 15.02 9.44 -11.40
CA GLU A 218 14.77 8.64 -10.18
C GLU A 218 13.62 9.21 -9.33
N VAL A 219 13.57 10.53 -9.14
CA VAL A 219 12.47 11.18 -8.41
C VAL A 219 11.14 11.04 -9.15
N ALA A 220 11.14 11.18 -10.48
CA ALA A 220 9.93 11.03 -11.30
C ALA A 220 9.38 9.60 -11.25
N ASP A 221 10.26 8.60 -11.34
CA ASP A 221 9.91 7.18 -11.24
C ASP A 221 9.37 6.85 -9.84
N ALA A 222 10.02 7.34 -8.79
CA ALA A 222 9.58 7.15 -7.40
C ALA A 222 8.19 7.77 -7.15
N LYS A 223 7.92 8.95 -7.70
CA LYS A 223 6.59 9.59 -7.63
C LYS A 223 5.53 8.78 -8.36
N THR A 224 5.84 8.31 -9.56
CA THR A 224 4.91 7.47 -10.35
C THR A 224 4.55 6.19 -9.60
N ALA A 225 5.55 5.51 -9.03
CA ALA A 225 5.33 4.31 -8.23
C ALA A 225 4.49 4.59 -6.97
N ALA A 226 4.72 5.72 -6.29
CA ALA A 226 3.92 6.15 -5.15
C ALA A 226 2.45 6.39 -5.53
N ASP A 227 2.20 7.09 -6.63
CA ASP A 227 0.86 7.38 -7.14
C ASP A 227 0.10 6.10 -7.50
N ASP A 228 0.77 5.13 -8.14
CA ASP A 228 0.18 3.84 -8.47
C ASP A 228 -0.17 3.02 -7.22
N ASN A 229 0.66 3.09 -6.18
CA ASN A 229 0.35 2.47 -4.90
C ASN A 229 -0.85 3.14 -4.23
N VAL A 230 -0.97 4.47 -4.27
CA VAL A 230 -2.14 5.20 -3.77
C VAL A 230 -3.43 4.75 -4.47
N ARG A 231 -3.39 4.58 -5.80
CA ARG A 231 -4.52 4.06 -6.57
C ARG A 231 -4.89 2.63 -6.15
N THR A 232 -3.90 1.79 -5.90
CA THR A 232 -4.08 0.41 -5.42
C THR A 232 -4.73 0.38 -4.04
N VAL A 233 -4.19 1.15 -3.08
CA VAL A 233 -4.74 1.29 -1.73
C VAL A 233 -6.19 1.79 -1.78
N ALA A 234 -6.49 2.81 -2.58
CA ALA A 234 -7.85 3.34 -2.73
C ALA A 234 -8.82 2.29 -3.27
N ARG A 235 -8.39 1.46 -4.24
CA ARG A 235 -9.20 0.37 -4.78
C ARG A 235 -9.48 -0.70 -3.71
N LEU A 236 -8.47 -1.11 -2.95
CA LEU A 236 -8.59 -2.09 -1.87
C LEU A 236 -9.52 -1.59 -0.75
N VAL A 237 -9.39 -0.33 -0.35
CA VAL A 237 -10.30 0.28 0.64
C VAL A 237 -11.75 0.23 0.17
N ARG A 238 -12.04 0.58 -1.10
CA ARG A 238 -13.38 0.46 -1.68
C ARG A 238 -13.86 -0.98 -1.72
N HIS A 239 -13.01 -1.93 -2.09
CA HIS A 239 -13.35 -3.36 -2.12
C HIS A 239 -13.70 -3.88 -0.73
N ILE A 240 -12.91 -3.53 0.29
CA ILE A 240 -13.17 -3.87 1.70
C ILE A 240 -14.49 -3.29 2.17
N ALA A 241 -14.78 -2.01 1.86
CA ALA A 241 -16.05 -1.38 2.22
C ALA A 241 -17.25 -2.11 1.61
N ALA A 242 -17.18 -2.43 0.30
CA ALA A 242 -18.21 -3.20 -0.38
C ALA A 242 -18.34 -4.63 0.19
N GLY A 243 -17.22 -5.27 0.52
CA GLY A 243 -17.18 -6.60 1.15
C GLY A 243 -17.87 -6.61 2.51
N LYS A 244 -17.59 -5.61 3.37
CA LYS A 244 -18.26 -5.44 4.67
C LYS A 244 -19.77 -5.29 4.51
N ASN A 245 -20.22 -4.47 3.55
CA ASN A 245 -21.65 -4.29 3.29
C ASN A 245 -22.33 -5.59 2.82
N ARG A 246 -21.66 -6.39 1.98
CA ARG A 246 -22.18 -7.71 1.56
C ARG A 246 -22.28 -8.70 2.72
N VAL A 247 -21.28 -8.71 3.62
CA VAL A 247 -21.31 -9.56 4.82
C VAL A 247 -22.45 -9.13 5.76
N ALA A 248 -22.70 -7.83 5.90
CA ALA A 248 -23.78 -7.30 6.74
C ALA A 248 -25.19 -7.56 6.18
N ALA A 249 -25.31 -7.80 4.87
CA ALA A 249 -26.59 -8.04 4.19
C ALA A 249 -26.98 -9.53 4.08
N LEU A 250 -26.12 -10.46 4.52
CA LEU A 250 -26.34 -11.92 4.51
C LEU A 250 -26.79 -12.43 5.88
#